data_AF-W7QBV1-F1
#
_entry.id   AF-W7QBV1-F1
#
_cell.length_a   1.000
_cell.length_b   1.000
_cell.length_c   1.000
_cell.angle_alpha   90.00
_cell.angle_beta   90.00
_cell.angle_gamma   90.00
#
_symmetry.space_group_name_H-M   'P 1'
#
loop_
_entity.id
_entity.type
_entity.pdbx_description
1 polymer ?
#
loop_
_entity_poly.entity_id
_entity_poly.type
_entity_poly.pdbx_seq_one_letter_code
_entity_poly.pdbx_strand_id
1 'polypeptide(L)'
;MGTRFLRHFFEPRTIAVIGASEKPQSIGGLVIRNLQEAGFPGSIWAVNLKGYASVFGQPCVSRIRDLPETPDLAVICTPAHSLPKVITRLGRLGVKATLVLSGGSHLDEAREGKASIRERMLVAARESGIRVLGPECMGLIVPGRKLNASYASQPVKAGRVAYLGQSGMLGNA
;
A
#
# COMPACT_ATOMS: atom_id res chain seq x y z
N MET A 1 -22.01 -4.10 6.19
CA MET A 1 -20.54 -3.99 6.02
C MET A 1 -19.95 -3.44 7.31
N GLY A 2 -19.01 -4.14 7.96
CA GLY A 2 -18.45 -3.71 9.25
C GLY A 2 -17.31 -2.69 9.13
N THR A 3 -17.10 -1.87 10.17
CA THR A 3 -15.96 -0.93 10.30
C THR A 3 -14.68 -1.60 10.81
N ARG A 4 -14.72 -2.91 11.05
CA ARG A 4 -13.59 -3.71 11.52
C ARG A 4 -12.37 -3.48 10.61
N PHE A 5 -11.24 -3.19 11.25
CA PHE A 5 -9.92 -2.92 10.64
C PHE A 5 -9.79 -1.63 9.82
N LEU A 6 -10.84 -0.81 9.65
CA LEU A 6 -10.73 0.46 8.93
C LEU A 6 -9.73 1.42 9.59
N ARG A 7 -9.61 1.39 10.92
CA ARG A 7 -8.64 2.21 11.68
C ARG A 7 -7.21 2.07 11.17
N HIS A 8 -6.82 0.91 10.64
CA HIS A 8 -5.45 0.67 10.17
C HIS A 8 -5.11 1.49 8.91
N PHE A 9 -6.10 1.96 8.16
CA PHE A 9 -5.85 2.89 7.07
C PHE A 9 -5.53 4.30 7.59
N PHE A 10 -6.20 4.76 8.64
CA PHE A 10 -6.16 6.16 9.07
C PHE A 10 -5.24 6.43 10.26
N GLU A 11 -4.99 5.43 11.09
CA GLU A 11 -4.18 5.52 12.32
C GLU A 11 -3.24 4.30 12.47
N PRO A 12 -2.47 3.90 11.44
CA PRO A 12 -1.46 2.85 11.59
C PRO A 12 -0.31 3.32 12.49
N ARG A 13 0.23 2.41 13.30
CA ARG A 13 1.50 2.60 14.03
C ARG A 13 2.68 2.04 13.25
N THR A 14 2.42 1.12 12.34
CA THR A 14 3.45 0.43 11.55
C THR A 14 3.02 0.28 10.10
N ILE A 15 3.92 0.59 9.18
CA ILE A 15 3.66 0.55 7.73
C ILE A 15 4.75 -0.26 7.04
N ALA A 16 4.35 -1.28 6.28
CA ALA A 16 5.24 -1.99 5.38
C ALA A 16 4.99 -1.56 3.93
N VAL A 17 6.02 -1.06 3.24
CA VAL A 17 5.94 -0.64 1.82
C VAL A 17 6.56 -1.72 0.94
N ILE A 18 5.70 -2.47 0.25
CA ILE A 18 6.06 -3.61 -0.58
C ILE A 18 6.36 -3.16 -2.00
N GLY A 19 7.55 -3.48 -2.50
CA GLY A 19 8.05 -3.00 -3.79
C GLY A 19 8.78 -1.66 -3.73
N ALA A 20 9.19 -1.22 -2.54
CA ALA A 20 9.96 0.01 -2.38
C ALA A 20 11.41 -0.15 -2.87
N SER A 21 11.95 0.88 -3.52
CA SER A 21 13.35 0.98 -3.94
C SER A 21 13.72 2.46 -4.13
N GLU A 22 15.01 2.76 -4.22
CA GLU A 22 15.52 4.13 -4.46
C GLU A 22 15.58 4.50 -5.95
N LYS A 23 15.05 3.64 -6.83
CA LYS A 23 14.98 3.97 -8.26
C LYS A 23 14.10 5.21 -8.47
N PRO A 24 14.44 6.12 -9.39
CA PRO A 24 13.70 7.37 -9.56
C PRO A 24 12.19 7.21 -9.80
N GLN A 25 11.77 6.16 -10.53
CA GLN A 25 10.37 5.88 -10.86
C GLN A 25 9.66 4.96 -9.85
N SER A 26 10.29 4.70 -8.70
CA SER A 26 9.77 3.79 -7.68
C SER A 26 8.63 4.43 -6.90
N ILE A 27 7.39 4.03 -7.17
CA ILE A 27 6.22 4.48 -6.39
C ILE A 27 6.38 4.14 -4.90
N GLY A 28 6.87 2.93 -4.58
CA GLY A 28 7.13 2.56 -3.18
C GLY A 28 8.23 3.41 -2.53
N GLY A 29 9.25 3.81 -3.31
CA GLY A 29 10.26 4.76 -2.83
C GLY A 29 9.68 6.14 -2.54
N LEU A 30 8.82 6.64 -3.43
CA LEU A 30 8.09 7.90 -3.23
C LEU A 30 7.21 7.87 -1.98
N VAL A 31 6.46 6.77 -1.76
CA VAL A 31 5.64 6.59 -0.55
C VAL A 31 6.49 6.66 0.71
N ILE A 32 7.65 6.02 0.75
CA ILE A 32 8.55 6.09 1.92
C ILE A 32 8.96 7.53 2.20
N ARG A 33 9.39 8.27 1.17
CA ARG A 33 9.78 9.69 1.33
C ARG A 33 8.61 10.54 1.80
N ASN A 34 7.42 10.35 1.23
CA ASN A 34 6.22 11.07 1.62
C ASN A 34 5.85 10.82 3.10
N LEU A 35 6.00 9.58 3.58
CA LEU A 35 5.82 9.26 5.00
C LEU A 35 6.88 9.94 5.89
N GLN A 36 8.14 9.97 5.45
CA GLN A 36 9.23 10.65 6.17
C GLN A 36 9.03 12.16 6.22
N GLU A 37 8.71 12.79 5.09
CA GLU A 37 8.47 14.23 4.97
C GLU A 37 7.25 14.69 5.77
N ALA A 38 6.20 13.85 5.83
CA ALA A 38 5.05 14.11 6.69
C ALA A 38 5.41 14.00 8.19
N GLY A 39 6.53 13.35 8.53
CA GLY A 39 6.95 13.08 9.90
C GLY A 39 6.14 11.96 10.56
N PHE A 40 5.80 10.92 9.79
CA PHE A 40 5.04 9.77 10.31
C PHE A 40 5.70 9.23 11.58
N PRO A 41 4.97 9.18 12.72
CA PRO A 41 5.56 8.86 14.02
C PRO A 41 5.80 7.36 14.24
N GLY A 42 5.27 6.53 13.34
CA GLY A 42 5.35 5.07 13.44
C GLY A 42 6.55 4.47 12.69
N SER A 43 6.66 3.14 12.76
CA SER A 43 7.73 2.41 12.07
C SER A 43 7.41 2.23 10.58
N ILE A 44 8.43 2.39 9.74
CA ILE A 44 8.34 2.18 8.29
C ILE A 44 9.33 1.07 7.93
N TRP A 45 8.86 0.04 7.23
CA TRP A 45 9.71 -1.01 6.68
C TRP A 45 9.54 -1.13 5.18
N ALA A 46 10.65 -1.27 4.47
CA ALA A 46 10.65 -1.59 3.06
C ALA A 46 10.66 -3.11 2.86
N VAL A 47 9.98 -3.58 1.80
CA VAL A 47 10.10 -4.96 1.35
C VAL A 47 10.43 -4.98 -0.13
N ASN A 48 11.54 -5.60 -0.50
CA ASN A 48 11.94 -5.72 -1.90
C ASN A 48 12.70 -7.02 -2.16
N LEU A 49 12.20 -7.81 -3.13
CA LEU A 49 12.76 -9.12 -3.50
C LEU A 49 14.23 -9.08 -3.94
N LYS A 50 14.76 -7.91 -4.34
CA LYS A 50 16.17 -7.74 -4.73
C LYS A 50 17.14 -7.69 -3.55
N GLY A 51 16.65 -7.67 -2.31
CA GLY A 51 17.50 -7.79 -1.12
C GLY A 51 18.30 -6.53 -0.78
N TYR A 52 17.73 -5.34 -0.99
CA TYR A 52 18.32 -4.10 -0.46
C TYR A 52 18.41 -4.17 1.07
N ALA A 53 19.49 -3.64 1.65
CA ALA A 53 19.62 -3.51 3.11
C ALA A 53 18.72 -2.40 3.67
N SER A 54 18.57 -1.31 2.92
CA SER A 54 17.72 -0.17 3.26
C SER A 54 17.14 0.50 2.02
N VAL A 55 16.08 1.28 2.19
CA VAL A 55 15.52 2.19 1.18
C VAL A 55 15.24 3.54 1.85
N PHE A 56 15.95 4.59 1.44
CA PHE A 56 15.90 5.93 2.06
C PHE A 56 16.12 5.89 3.59
N GLY A 57 17.07 5.06 4.02
CA GLY A 57 17.40 4.86 5.43
C GLY A 57 16.44 3.97 6.22
N GLN A 58 15.32 3.53 5.63
CA GLN A 58 14.41 2.58 6.28
C GLN A 58 14.90 1.13 6.10
N PRO A 59 14.83 0.26 7.13
CA PRO A 59 15.19 -1.14 7.03
C PRO A 59 14.42 -1.84 5.90
N CYS A 60 15.13 -2.61 5.08
CA CYS A 60 14.53 -3.35 3.98
C CYS A 60 14.76 -4.85 4.15
N VAL A 61 13.69 -5.63 4.00
CA VAL A 61 13.74 -7.09 4.00
C VAL A 61 13.35 -7.65 2.64
N SER A 62 13.86 -8.84 2.32
CA SER A 62 13.61 -9.45 1.01
C SER A 62 12.25 -10.14 0.92
N ARG A 63 11.67 -10.56 2.06
CA ARG A 63 10.40 -11.29 2.11
C ARG A 63 9.50 -10.71 3.18
N ILE A 64 8.20 -10.75 2.90
CA ILE A 64 7.14 -10.29 3.82
C ILE A 64 7.22 -10.97 5.19
N ARG A 65 7.55 -12.28 5.22
CA ARG A 65 7.67 -13.04 6.47
C ARG A 65 8.86 -12.64 7.34
N ASP A 66 9.82 -11.90 6.77
CA ASP A 66 11.02 -11.46 7.47
C ASP A 66 10.78 -10.07 8.12
N LEU A 67 9.57 -9.50 8.01
CA LEU A 67 9.20 -8.26 8.71
C LEU A 67 9.29 -8.47 10.23
N PRO A 68 9.71 -7.44 11.00
CA PRO A 68 9.89 -7.56 12.45
C PRO A 68 8.62 -7.93 13.21
N GLU A 69 7.48 -7.46 12.72
CA GLU A 69 6.15 -7.76 13.23
C GLU A 69 5.09 -7.66 12.13
N THR A 70 3.83 -7.96 12.47
CA THR A 70 2.72 -7.79 11.54
C THR A 70 2.41 -6.30 11.38
N PRO A 71 2.55 -5.71 10.19
CA PRO A 71 2.24 -4.30 10.00
C PRO A 71 0.74 -4.02 10.14
N ASP A 72 0.40 -2.87 10.72
CA ASP A 72 -0.97 -2.37 10.74
C ASP A 72 -1.48 -2.15 9.31
N LEU A 73 -0.65 -1.53 8.47
CA LEU A 73 -0.95 -1.21 7.08
C LEU A 73 0.17 -1.71 6.15
N ALA A 74 -0.20 -2.45 5.11
CA ALA A 74 0.70 -2.77 4.01
C ALA A 74 0.39 -1.90 2.79
N VAL A 75 1.37 -1.21 2.22
CA VAL A 75 1.25 -0.46 0.96
C VAL A 75 1.91 -1.25 -0.15
N ILE A 76 1.14 -1.70 -1.14
CA ILE A 76 1.64 -2.51 -2.26
C ILE A 76 1.88 -1.62 -3.48
N CYS A 77 3.15 -1.63 -3.92
CA CYS A 77 3.65 -0.94 -5.11
C CYS A 77 4.34 -1.91 -6.10
N THR A 78 3.99 -3.20 -6.06
CA THR A 78 4.55 -4.24 -6.93
C THR A 78 3.75 -4.39 -8.23
N PRO A 79 4.31 -4.98 -9.30
CA PRO A 79 3.56 -5.17 -10.56
C PRO A 79 2.20 -5.88 -10.36
N ALA A 80 1.18 -5.48 -11.13
CA ALA A 80 -0.21 -5.93 -10.96
C ALA A 80 -0.38 -7.46 -10.90
N HIS A 81 0.35 -8.21 -11.73
CA HIS A 81 0.28 -9.68 -11.76
C HIS A 81 0.68 -10.34 -10.42
N SER A 82 1.45 -9.64 -9.58
CA SER A 82 1.91 -10.15 -8.28
C SER A 82 0.87 -9.97 -7.16
N LEU A 83 -0.16 -9.14 -7.35
CA LEU A 83 -1.09 -8.72 -6.31
C LEU A 83 -1.76 -9.89 -5.56
N PRO A 84 -2.34 -10.91 -6.22
CA PRO A 84 -2.97 -12.02 -5.49
C PRO A 84 -1.98 -12.72 -4.56
N LYS A 85 -0.77 -13.00 -5.05
CA LYS A 85 0.28 -13.69 -4.28
C LYS A 85 0.79 -12.86 -3.10
N VAL A 86 0.93 -11.55 -3.28
CA VAL A 86 1.35 -10.64 -2.20
C VAL A 86 0.28 -10.57 -1.12
N ILE A 87 -1.01 -10.44 -1.49
CA ILE A 87 -2.11 -10.43 -0.52
C ILE A 87 -2.19 -11.73 0.27
N THR A 88 -2.09 -12.90 -0.38
CA THR A 88 -2.07 -14.18 0.34
C THR A 88 -0.92 -14.25 1.36
N ARG A 89 0.26 -13.72 1.01
CA ARG A 89 1.42 -13.69 1.92
C ARG A 89 1.20 -12.75 3.11
N LEU A 90 0.64 -11.56 2.87
CA LEU A 90 0.26 -10.62 3.93
C LEU A 90 -0.82 -11.23 4.84
N GLY A 91 -1.78 -11.94 4.26
CA GLY A 91 -2.84 -12.65 4.98
C GLY A 91 -2.30 -13.69 5.94
N ARG A 92 -1.34 -14.51 5.48
CA ARG A 92 -0.64 -15.50 6.31
C ARG A 92 0.18 -14.86 7.43
N LEU A 93 0.74 -13.68 7.22
CA LEU A 93 1.42 -12.93 8.27
C LEU A 93 0.42 -12.36 9.31
N GLY A 94 -0.84 -12.15 8.92
CA GLY A 94 -1.90 -11.68 9.80
C GLY A 94 -2.32 -10.23 9.56
N VAL A 95 -1.78 -9.57 8.51
CA VAL A 95 -2.13 -8.21 8.12
C VAL A 95 -3.64 -8.09 7.91
N LYS A 96 -4.22 -6.95 8.29
CA LYS A 96 -5.67 -6.72 8.22
C LYS A 96 -6.09 -5.63 7.23
N ALA A 97 -5.17 -4.74 6.85
CA ALA A 97 -5.43 -3.66 5.91
C ALA A 97 -4.28 -3.51 4.92
N THR A 98 -4.64 -3.37 3.65
CA THR A 98 -3.70 -3.20 2.55
C THR A 98 -4.17 -2.09 1.62
N LEU A 99 -3.28 -1.15 1.34
CA LEU A 99 -3.41 -0.14 0.30
C LEU A 99 -2.70 -0.61 -0.97
N VAL A 100 -3.39 -0.65 -2.10
CA VAL A 100 -2.85 -1.14 -3.36
C VAL A 100 -2.78 0.01 -4.36
N LEU A 101 -1.58 0.56 -4.52
CA LEU A 101 -1.31 1.65 -5.46
C LEU A 101 -1.13 1.13 -6.88
N SER A 102 -0.63 -0.10 -7.01
CA SER A 102 -0.42 -0.76 -8.30
C SER A 102 -1.71 -0.89 -9.10
N GLY A 103 -1.62 -0.60 -10.39
CA GLY A 103 -2.75 -0.68 -11.32
C GLY A 103 -2.34 -0.94 -12.76
N GLY A 104 -3.26 -0.70 -13.69
CA GLY A 104 -3.03 -0.81 -15.13
C GLY A 104 -4.20 -1.44 -15.88
N SER A 105 -4.24 -1.20 -17.19
CA SER A 105 -5.33 -1.61 -18.10
C SER A 105 -5.70 -3.10 -18.02
N HIS A 106 -4.74 -3.97 -17.71
CA HIS A 106 -4.95 -5.42 -17.67
C HIS A 106 -5.51 -5.96 -16.35
N LEU A 107 -5.85 -5.09 -15.38
CA LEU A 107 -6.38 -5.54 -14.09
C LEU A 107 -7.67 -6.36 -14.23
N ASP A 108 -8.52 -5.94 -15.16
CA ASP A 108 -9.87 -6.47 -15.36
C ASP A 108 -9.94 -7.45 -16.55
N GLU A 109 -8.83 -7.64 -17.26
CA GLU A 109 -8.73 -8.62 -18.35
C GLU A 109 -8.58 -10.04 -17.81
N ALA A 110 -9.51 -10.92 -18.19
CA ALA A 110 -9.29 -12.36 -18.09
C ALA A 110 -8.31 -12.80 -19.18
N ARG A 111 -7.31 -13.62 -18.81
CA ARG A 111 -6.30 -14.13 -19.74
C ARG A 111 -6.07 -15.62 -19.49
N GLU A 112 -5.85 -16.37 -20.57
CA GLU A 112 -5.49 -17.80 -20.51
C GLU A 112 -6.48 -18.66 -19.69
N GLY A 113 -7.78 -18.37 -19.79
CA GLY A 113 -8.81 -19.08 -19.03
C GLY A 113 -8.80 -18.81 -17.51
N LYS A 114 -8.01 -17.85 -17.02
CA LYS A 114 -7.98 -17.43 -15.62
C LYS A 114 -8.82 -16.17 -15.44
N ALA A 115 -9.55 -16.11 -14.32
CA ALA A 115 -10.21 -14.91 -13.80
C ALA A 115 -9.24 -13.70 -13.79
N SER A 116 -9.75 -12.47 -13.86
CA SER A 116 -8.91 -11.26 -13.94
C SER A 116 -7.98 -11.10 -12.74
N ILE A 117 -6.96 -10.24 -12.86
CA ILE A 117 -6.06 -9.95 -11.72
C ILE A 117 -6.88 -9.40 -10.54
N ARG A 118 -7.83 -8.49 -10.81
CA ARG A 118 -8.71 -7.91 -9.78
C ARG A 118 -9.54 -8.98 -9.09
N GLU A 119 -10.15 -9.89 -9.85
CA GLU A 119 -10.96 -10.98 -9.28
C GLU A 119 -10.13 -11.88 -8.37
N ARG A 120 -8.97 -12.35 -8.84
CA ARG A 120 -8.08 -13.19 -8.04
C ARG A 120 -7.54 -12.46 -6.81
N MET A 121 -7.28 -11.16 -6.93
CA MET A 121 -6.86 -10.32 -5.82
C MET A 121 -7.97 -10.22 -4.75
N LEU A 122 -9.21 -10.01 -5.17
CA LEU A 122 -10.38 -9.94 -4.27
C LEU A 122 -10.67 -11.29 -3.60
N VAL A 123 -10.51 -12.41 -4.32
CA VAL A 123 -10.61 -13.76 -3.73
C VAL A 123 -9.55 -13.94 -2.63
N ALA A 124 -8.27 -13.67 -2.93
CA ALA A 124 -7.19 -13.76 -1.95
C ALA A 124 -7.42 -12.86 -0.73
N ALA A 125 -7.95 -11.65 -0.93
CA ALA A 125 -8.27 -10.72 0.15
C ALA A 125 -9.39 -11.25 1.05
N ARG A 126 -10.46 -11.81 0.47
CA ARG A 126 -11.58 -12.40 1.21
C ARG A 126 -11.14 -13.61 2.03
N GLU A 127 -10.40 -14.53 1.43
CA GLU A 127 -9.86 -15.72 2.12
C GLU A 127 -8.91 -15.33 3.27
N SER A 128 -8.14 -14.26 3.09
CA SER A 128 -7.20 -13.76 4.10
C SER A 128 -7.85 -12.88 5.19
N GLY A 129 -9.11 -12.49 5.01
CA GLY A 129 -9.77 -11.49 5.86
C GLY A 129 -9.14 -10.10 5.80
N ILE A 130 -8.44 -9.76 4.70
CA ILE A 130 -7.78 -8.46 4.49
C ILE A 130 -8.76 -7.46 3.90
N ARG A 131 -8.77 -6.25 4.43
CA ARG A 131 -9.40 -5.09 3.79
C ARG A 131 -8.45 -4.51 2.74
N VAL A 132 -8.95 -4.29 1.53
CA VAL A 132 -8.20 -3.68 0.44
C VAL A 132 -8.78 -2.31 0.11
N LEU A 133 -7.91 -1.30 0.04
CA LEU A 133 -8.18 -0.02 -0.59
C LEU A 133 -7.36 0.04 -1.89
N GLY A 134 -8.02 0.28 -3.03
CA GLY A 134 -7.46 0.04 -4.36
C GLY A 134 -8.06 -1.21 -5.03
N PRO A 135 -7.42 -1.78 -6.07
CA PRO A 135 -6.12 -1.41 -6.66
C PRO A 135 -6.23 -0.10 -7.46
N GLU A 136 -5.10 0.34 -8.03
CA GLU A 136 -5.03 1.55 -8.87
C GLU A 136 -5.58 2.80 -8.17
N CYS A 137 -5.15 3.02 -6.93
CA CYS A 137 -5.51 4.21 -6.19
C CYS A 137 -4.30 5.12 -5.99
N MET A 138 -4.54 6.43 -5.84
CA MET A 138 -3.50 7.42 -5.53
C MET A 138 -2.88 7.20 -4.15
N GLY A 139 -3.65 6.62 -3.23
CA GLY A 139 -3.27 6.36 -1.87
C GLY A 139 -4.15 7.08 -0.87
N LEU A 140 -3.62 7.33 0.32
CA LEU A 140 -4.34 7.97 1.41
C LEU A 140 -3.45 9.00 2.12
N ILE A 141 -4.04 10.14 2.47
CA ILE A 141 -3.38 11.22 3.20
C ILE A 141 -4.24 11.61 4.40
N VAL A 142 -3.65 11.63 5.59
CA VAL A 142 -4.26 12.11 6.83
C VAL A 142 -3.29 13.10 7.49
N PRO A 143 -3.30 14.38 7.10
CA PRO A 143 -2.28 15.35 7.52
C PRO A 143 -2.22 15.53 9.05
N GLY A 144 -3.38 15.52 9.73
CA GLY A 144 -3.45 15.62 11.20
C GLY A 144 -2.82 14.43 11.94
N ARG A 145 -2.53 13.33 11.24
CA ARG A 145 -1.83 12.15 11.76
C ARG A 145 -0.43 11.97 11.17
N LYS A 146 0.07 12.96 10.41
CA LYS A 146 1.36 12.87 9.73
C LYS A 146 1.47 11.64 8.81
N LEU A 147 0.36 11.22 8.23
CA LEU A 147 0.28 10.06 7.36
C LEU A 147 0.13 10.52 5.90
N ASN A 148 1.14 10.25 5.08
CA ASN A 148 1.07 10.44 3.63
C ASN A 148 1.51 9.15 2.92
N ALA A 149 0.60 8.19 2.81
CA ALA A 149 0.80 6.93 2.10
C ALA A 149 0.25 7.05 0.68
N SER A 150 0.75 8.01 -0.10
CA SER A 150 0.28 8.31 -1.44
C SER A 150 1.42 8.64 -2.38
N TYR A 151 1.11 8.79 -3.66
CA TYR A 151 2.00 9.42 -4.65
C TYR A 151 1.47 10.79 -5.13
N ALA A 152 0.65 11.47 -4.32
CA ALA A 152 0.14 12.80 -4.66
C ALA A 152 1.31 13.79 -4.86
N SER A 153 1.17 14.69 -5.82
CA SER A 153 2.21 15.67 -6.18
C SER A 153 2.15 16.95 -5.36
N GLN A 154 1.05 17.19 -4.63
CA GLN A 154 0.84 18.41 -3.86
C GLN A 154 0.68 18.11 -2.37
N PRO A 155 1.25 18.95 -1.48
CA PRO A 155 1.06 18.80 -0.05
C PRO A 155 -0.38 19.17 0.35
N VAL A 156 -0.99 18.35 1.20
CA VAL A 156 -2.34 18.58 1.73
C VAL A 156 -2.26 19.17 3.14
N LYS A 157 -2.90 20.33 3.35
CA LYS A 157 -2.96 20.97 4.66
C LYS A 157 -3.90 20.22 5.61
N ALA A 158 -3.58 20.23 6.91
CA ALA A 158 -4.49 19.72 7.92
C ALA A 158 -5.78 20.55 7.98
N GLY A 159 -6.91 19.87 8.20
CA GLY A 159 -8.23 20.49 8.22
C GLY A 159 -9.31 19.51 8.69
N ARG A 160 -10.57 19.89 8.51
CA ARG A 160 -11.75 19.12 8.95
C ARG A 160 -12.57 18.53 7.79
N VAL A 161 -12.05 18.62 6.57
CA VAL A 161 -12.70 18.11 5.35
C VAL A 161 -12.11 16.76 4.99
N ALA A 162 -12.99 15.78 4.75
CA ALA A 162 -12.61 14.49 4.16
C ALA A 162 -13.03 14.48 2.69
N TYR A 163 -12.07 14.26 1.79
CA TYR A 163 -12.31 14.10 0.37
C TYR A 163 -12.17 12.62 -0.03
N LEU A 164 -13.16 12.09 -0.75
CA LEU A 164 -13.12 10.77 -1.36
C LEU A 164 -13.41 10.93 -2.85
N GLY A 165 -12.43 10.58 -3.68
CA GLY A 165 -12.55 10.62 -5.13
C GLY A 165 -12.17 9.28 -5.74
N GLN A 166 -12.89 8.87 -6.79
CA GLN A 166 -12.55 7.69 -7.57
C GLN A 166 -11.48 7.98 -8.64
N SER A 167 -11.39 9.22 -9.11
CA SER A 167 -10.37 9.64 -10.07
C SER A 167 -9.15 10.18 -9.35
N GLY A 168 -8.03 9.45 -9.44
CA GLY A 168 -6.74 9.94 -8.94
C GLY A 168 -6.25 11.20 -9.66
N MET A 169 -6.55 11.34 -10.95
CA MET A 169 -6.18 12.52 -11.74
C MET A 169 -6.89 13.79 -11.24
N LEU A 170 -8.19 13.71 -10.98
CA LEU A 170 -8.95 14.85 -10.43
C LEU A 170 -8.57 15.12 -8.97
N GLY A 171 -8.31 14.07 -8.19
CA GLY A 171 -7.90 14.22 -6.79
C GLY A 171 -6.49 14.79 -6.61
N ASN A 172 -5.66 14.76 -7.65
CA ASN A 172 -4.29 15.28 -7.65
C ASN A 172 -4.14 16.64 -8.37
N ALA A 173 -5.21 17.13 -8.99
CA ALA A 173 -5.26 18.43 -9.67
C ALA A 173 -5.39 19.57 -8.65
#